data_AF-A0A7L0TS24-F1
#
_entry.id   AF-A0A7L0TS24-F1
#
_cell.length_a   1.000
_cell.length_b   1.000
_cell.length_c   1.000
_cell.angle_alpha   90.00
_cell.angle_beta   90.00
_cell.angle_gamma   90.00
#
_symmetry.space_group_name_H-M   'P 1'
#
loop_
_entity.id
_entity.type
_entity.pdbx_description
1 polymer ?
#
loop_
_entity_poly.entity_id
_entity_poly.type
_entity_poly.pdbx_seq_one_letter_code
_entity_poly.pdbx_strand_id
1 'polypeptide(L)'
;LEEISADPENESRKRDLEGKDPSPPELLKKIEQLELELLQKEERLLETDIVYEQVSWLTDRIRAMAEDGKQDTLLLAKRTNELQKMIKDRSQKLMALVAELSMQQALAIKLQREMRDKEEFLMTVSSRIDRGLPPPKETENEWLKVLRNEKMQKEAAEARAKRAAEEEQAAAPGYVRTTAAQRPTAYIPDDEYSLPLPRPYGALAPFKASEPPSHLRHFRKPVVKPIEI
;
A
#
# COMPACT_ATOMS: atom_id res chain seq x y z
N LEU A 1 -105.21 -6.35 25.91
CA LEU A 1 -105.09 -7.15 24.65
C LEU A 1 -104.16 -8.36 24.81
N GLU A 2 -103.31 -8.42 25.84
CA GLU A 2 -102.44 -9.57 26.12
C GLU A 2 -103.06 -10.64 27.05
N GLU A 3 -104.11 -10.32 27.83
CA GLU A 3 -104.79 -11.30 28.70
C GLU A 3 -105.58 -12.38 27.94
N ILE A 4 -105.97 -12.12 26.68
CA ILE A 4 -106.70 -13.10 25.84
C ILE A 4 -105.75 -14.19 25.30
N SER A 5 -104.43 -13.96 25.32
CA SER A 5 -103.43 -14.87 24.75
C SER A 5 -102.93 -15.94 25.74
N ALA A 6 -103.27 -15.81 27.04
CA ALA A 6 -102.79 -16.69 28.11
C ALA A 6 -103.80 -17.77 28.52
N ASP A 7 -105.03 -17.74 28.00
CA ASP A 7 -106.07 -18.73 28.31
C ASP A 7 -105.88 -20.02 27.48
N PRO A 8 -105.76 -21.20 28.11
CA PRO A 8 -105.51 -22.46 27.42
C PRO A 8 -106.72 -23.01 26.64
N GLU A 9 -107.93 -22.45 26.83
CA GLU A 9 -109.15 -22.86 26.12
C GLU A 9 -109.43 -22.06 24.83
N ASN A 10 -108.56 -21.11 24.46
CA ASN A 10 -108.83 -20.22 23.33
C ASN A 10 -108.53 -20.91 21.98
N GLU A 11 -109.58 -21.30 21.24
CA GLU A 11 -109.46 -22.05 19.97
C GLU A 11 -108.68 -21.32 18.88
N SER A 12 -108.63 -19.99 18.94
CA SER A 12 -107.94 -19.12 17.97
C SER A 12 -106.41 -19.13 18.05
N ARG A 13 -105.81 -19.84 19.02
CA ARG A 13 -104.35 -20.01 19.18
C ARG A 13 -103.79 -21.25 18.47
N LYS A 14 -104.65 -22.18 18.03
CA LYS A 14 -104.23 -23.42 17.37
C LYS A 14 -103.69 -23.09 15.98
N ARG A 15 -102.38 -23.29 15.78
CA ARG A 15 -101.75 -23.27 14.46
C ARG A 15 -101.73 -24.71 13.99
N ASP A 16 -102.58 -25.03 13.01
CA ASP A 16 -102.57 -26.35 12.39
C ASP A 16 -101.21 -26.51 11.68
N LEU A 17 -100.33 -27.29 12.28
CA LEU A 17 -99.08 -27.67 11.65
C LEU A 17 -99.43 -28.72 10.61
N GLU A 18 -99.28 -28.36 9.33
CA GLU A 18 -99.44 -29.32 8.24
C GLU A 18 -98.36 -30.40 8.36
N GLY A 19 -98.81 -31.63 8.61
CA GLY A 19 -97.98 -32.80 8.76
C GLY A 19 -98.85 -33.96 9.23
N LYS A 20 -98.60 -35.16 8.70
CA LYS A 20 -99.19 -36.39 9.26
C LYS A 20 -98.25 -36.91 10.33
N ASP A 21 -98.79 -37.22 11.50
CA ASP A 21 -98.07 -38.00 12.49
C ASP A 21 -97.74 -39.36 11.87
N PRO A 22 -96.46 -39.70 11.71
CA PRO A 22 -96.07 -40.94 11.09
C PRO A 22 -96.59 -42.08 11.96
N SER A 23 -97.22 -43.05 11.31
CA SER A 23 -97.69 -44.24 12.00
C SER A 23 -96.50 -45.02 12.58
N PRO A 24 -96.67 -45.76 13.69
CA PRO A 24 -95.62 -46.60 14.26
C PRO A 24 -94.82 -47.44 13.24
N PRO A 25 -95.43 -48.07 12.21
CA PRO A 25 -94.67 -48.79 11.19
C PRO A 25 -93.88 -47.89 10.22
N GLU A 26 -94.30 -46.66 9.97
CA GLU A 26 -93.54 -45.70 9.16
C GLU A 26 -92.30 -45.20 9.90
N LEU A 27 -92.41 -44.99 11.22
CA LEU A 27 -91.27 -44.68 12.08
C LEU A 27 -90.26 -45.83 12.11
N LEU A 28 -90.71 -47.08 12.25
CA LEU A 28 -89.84 -48.25 12.23
C LEU A 28 -89.06 -48.37 10.91
N LYS A 29 -89.74 -48.22 9.76
CA LYS A 29 -89.08 -48.19 8.45
C LYS A 29 -88.06 -47.06 8.32
N LYS A 30 -88.34 -45.90 8.92
CA LYS A 30 -87.41 -44.77 8.90
C LYS A 30 -86.18 -45.01 9.78
N ILE A 31 -86.37 -45.67 10.93
CA ILE A 31 -85.27 -46.11 11.81
C ILE A 31 -84.37 -47.09 11.06
N GLU A 32 -84.95 -48.13 10.43
CA GLU A 32 -84.18 -49.11 9.63
C GLU A 32 -83.36 -48.44 8.50
N GLN A 33 -83.95 -47.46 7.81
CA GLN A 33 -83.23 -46.69 6.78
C GLN A 33 -82.05 -45.91 7.37
N LEU A 34 -82.26 -45.24 8.50
CA LEU A 34 -81.22 -44.45 9.16
C LEU A 34 -80.11 -45.34 9.72
N GLU A 35 -80.44 -46.52 10.23
CA GLU A 35 -79.46 -47.52 10.69
C GLU A 35 -78.59 -48.01 9.54
N LEU A 36 -79.19 -48.31 8.37
CA LEU A 36 -78.44 -48.68 7.17
C LEU A 36 -77.53 -47.54 6.69
N GLU A 37 -78.02 -46.30 6.67
CA GLU A 37 -77.21 -45.13 6.32
C GLU A 37 -76.08 -44.88 7.32
N LEU A 38 -76.32 -45.12 8.62
CA LEU A 38 -75.31 -45.00 9.68
C LEU A 38 -74.19 -46.02 9.46
N LEU A 39 -74.55 -47.30 9.26
CA LEU A 39 -73.59 -48.37 9.01
C LEU A 39 -72.71 -48.09 7.79
N GLN A 40 -73.31 -47.60 6.69
CA GLN A 40 -72.56 -47.20 5.49
C GLN A 40 -71.60 -46.04 5.75
N LYS A 41 -71.97 -45.08 6.61
CA LYS A 41 -71.09 -43.97 6.97
C LYS A 41 -69.96 -44.43 7.88
N GLU A 42 -70.23 -45.33 8.83
CA GLU A 42 -69.21 -45.90 9.71
C GLU A 42 -68.17 -46.70 8.93
N GLU A 43 -68.60 -47.53 7.98
CA GLU A 43 -67.70 -48.27 7.09
C GLU A 43 -66.79 -47.32 6.30
N ARG A 44 -67.37 -46.29 5.67
CA ARG A 44 -66.60 -45.26 4.95
C ARG A 44 -65.62 -44.51 5.86
N LEU A 45 -66.02 -44.23 7.10
CA LEU A 45 -65.19 -43.52 8.06
C LEU A 45 -63.94 -44.37 8.40
N LEU A 46 -64.13 -45.66 8.65
CA LEU A 46 -63.03 -46.60 8.89
C LEU A 46 -62.09 -46.71 7.69
N GLU A 47 -62.62 -46.76 6.47
CA GLU A 47 -61.78 -46.74 5.26
C GLU A 47 -60.95 -45.45 5.19
N THR A 48 -61.57 -44.30 5.44
CA THR A 48 -60.86 -43.02 5.40
C THR A 48 -59.80 -42.89 6.49
N ASP A 49 -60.04 -43.44 7.68
CA ASP A 49 -59.07 -43.44 8.78
C ASP A 49 -57.85 -44.28 8.43
N ILE A 50 -58.04 -45.47 7.85
CA ILE A 50 -56.93 -46.33 7.39
C ILE A 50 -56.09 -45.59 6.34
N VAL A 51 -56.74 -44.94 5.37
CA VAL A 51 -56.05 -44.16 4.34
C VAL A 51 -55.31 -42.97 4.96
N TYR A 52 -55.94 -42.27 5.90
CA TYR A 52 -55.35 -41.13 6.59
C TYR A 52 -54.07 -41.52 7.34
N GLU A 53 -54.11 -42.61 8.11
CA GLU A 53 -52.93 -43.12 8.82
C GLU A 53 -51.80 -43.49 7.86
N GLN A 54 -52.12 -44.13 6.73
CA GLN A 54 -51.12 -44.49 5.73
C GLN A 54 -50.50 -43.25 5.06
N VAL A 55 -51.31 -42.24 4.72
CA VAL A 55 -50.83 -40.97 4.14
C VAL A 55 -50.00 -40.20 5.16
N SER A 56 -50.42 -40.17 6.42
CA SER A 56 -49.68 -39.54 7.53
C SER A 56 -48.29 -40.16 7.68
N TRP A 57 -48.23 -41.50 7.77
CA TRP A 57 -46.96 -42.24 7.87
C TRP A 57 -46.04 -41.99 6.66
N LEU A 58 -46.58 -42.04 5.44
CA LEU A 58 -45.80 -41.75 4.22
C LEU A 58 -45.27 -40.31 4.23
N THR A 59 -46.09 -39.36 4.66
CA THR A 59 -45.74 -37.94 4.71
C THR A 59 -44.62 -37.69 5.72
N ASP A 60 -44.72 -38.26 6.92
CA ASP A 60 -43.69 -38.14 7.95
C ASP A 60 -42.38 -38.79 7.51
N ARG A 61 -42.45 -39.94 6.83
CA ARG A 61 -41.26 -40.59 6.26
C ARG A 61 -40.58 -39.71 5.21
N ILE A 62 -41.35 -39.13 4.29
CA ILE A 62 -40.81 -38.21 3.27
C ILE A 62 -40.22 -36.96 3.92
N ARG A 63 -40.86 -36.42 4.96
CA ARG A 63 -40.35 -35.27 5.72
C ARG A 63 -39.00 -35.59 6.36
N ALA A 64 -38.87 -36.74 7.03
CA ALA A 64 -37.61 -37.17 7.63
C ALA A 64 -36.49 -37.30 6.57
N MET A 65 -36.76 -37.98 5.45
CA MET A 65 -35.79 -38.09 4.35
C MET A 65 -35.40 -36.73 3.76
N ALA A 66 -36.34 -35.79 3.67
CA ALA A 66 -36.08 -34.45 3.17
C ALA A 66 -35.20 -33.64 4.14
N GLU A 67 -35.43 -33.73 5.45
CA GLU A 67 -34.57 -33.08 6.46
C GLU A 67 -33.15 -33.65 6.46
N ASP A 68 -33.00 -34.98 6.41
CA ASP A 68 -31.68 -35.62 6.31
C ASP A 68 -30.93 -35.17 5.05
N GLY A 69 -31.63 -35.13 3.90
CA GLY A 69 -31.06 -34.63 2.65
C GLY A 69 -30.65 -33.15 2.69
N LYS A 70 -31.35 -32.30 3.44
CA LYS A 70 -30.96 -30.89 3.65
C LYS A 70 -29.64 -30.78 4.40
N GLN A 71 -29.42 -31.62 5.41
CA GLN A 71 -28.20 -31.63 6.19
C GLN A 71 -26.99 -31.99 5.31
N ASP A 72 -27.11 -33.06 4.51
CA ASP A 72 -26.04 -33.54 3.62
C ASP A 72 -25.72 -32.54 2.51
N THR A 73 -26.75 -31.97 1.89
CA THR A 73 -26.58 -30.95 0.83
C THR A 73 -25.90 -29.69 1.39
N LEU A 74 -26.22 -29.28 2.62
CA LEU A 74 -25.55 -28.17 3.29
C LEU A 74 -24.07 -28.48 3.58
N LEU A 75 -23.75 -29.68 4.06
CA LEU A 75 -22.36 -30.10 4.29
C LEU A 75 -21.56 -30.12 2.99
N LEU A 76 -22.15 -30.64 1.91
CA LEU A 76 -21.54 -30.63 0.59
C LEU A 76 -21.29 -29.20 0.10
N ALA A 77 -22.28 -28.31 0.22
CA ALA A 77 -22.17 -26.92 -0.17
C ALA A 77 -21.05 -26.18 0.57
N LYS A 78 -20.89 -26.43 1.88
CA LYS A 78 -19.77 -25.88 2.67
C LYS A 78 -18.42 -26.36 2.16
N ARG A 79 -18.25 -27.67 1.96
CA ARG A 79 -17.01 -28.26 1.43
C ARG A 79 -16.69 -27.71 0.03
N THR A 80 -17.67 -27.57 -0.85
CA THR A 80 -17.45 -27.00 -2.18
C THR A 80 -17.02 -25.53 -2.10
N ASN A 81 -17.59 -24.74 -1.20
CA ASN A 81 -17.20 -23.34 -1.00
C ASN A 81 -15.77 -23.22 -0.46
N GLU A 82 -15.38 -24.09 0.46
CA GLU A 82 -13.99 -24.16 0.96
C GLU A 82 -13.00 -24.51 -0.14
N LEU A 83 -13.31 -25.52 -0.96
CA LEU A 83 -12.49 -25.89 -2.12
C LEU A 83 -12.38 -24.73 -3.13
N GLN A 84 -13.48 -24.05 -3.44
CA GLN A 84 -13.46 -22.87 -4.31
C GLN A 84 -12.57 -21.75 -3.75
N LYS A 85 -12.62 -21.51 -2.44
CA LYS A 85 -11.73 -20.54 -1.79
C LYS A 85 -10.26 -20.94 -1.94
N MET A 86 -9.91 -22.18 -1.65
CA MET A 86 -8.53 -22.67 -1.80
C MET A 86 -8.04 -22.57 -3.25
N ILE A 87 -8.90 -22.87 -4.23
CA ILE A 87 -8.57 -22.72 -5.66
C ILE A 87 -8.29 -21.26 -6.00
N LYS A 88 -9.12 -20.32 -5.53
CA LYS A 88 -8.91 -18.88 -5.75
C LYS A 88 -7.59 -18.41 -5.12
N ASP A 89 -7.33 -18.79 -3.88
CA ASP A 89 -6.09 -18.43 -3.17
C ASP A 89 -4.85 -18.99 -3.91
N ARG A 90 -4.92 -20.25 -4.39
CA ARG A 90 -3.83 -20.85 -5.16
C ARG A 90 -3.65 -20.19 -6.52
N SER A 91 -4.74 -19.84 -7.20
CA SER A 91 -4.71 -19.13 -8.48
C SER A 91 -4.06 -17.75 -8.33
N GLN A 92 -4.37 -17.02 -7.26
CA GLN A 92 -3.72 -15.74 -6.97
C GLN A 92 -2.22 -15.89 -6.72
N LYS A 93 -1.81 -16.91 -5.95
CA LYS A 93 -0.38 -17.22 -5.75
C LYS A 93 0.32 -17.59 -7.06
N LEU A 94 -0.34 -18.37 -7.92
CA LEU A 94 0.19 -18.72 -9.24
C LEU A 94 0.36 -17.48 -10.11
N MET A 95 -0.62 -16.57 -10.14
CA MET A 95 -0.50 -15.31 -10.88
C MET A 95 0.68 -14.45 -10.40
N ALA A 96 0.90 -14.36 -9.08
CA ALA A 96 2.04 -13.64 -8.53
C ALA A 96 3.38 -14.27 -8.99
N LEU A 97 3.50 -15.59 -8.89
CA LEU A 97 4.70 -16.31 -9.33
C LEU A 97 4.95 -16.17 -10.84
N VAL A 98 3.89 -16.20 -11.66
CA VAL A 98 4.00 -15.98 -13.11
C VAL A 98 4.47 -14.56 -13.41
N ALA A 99 3.98 -13.55 -12.67
CA ALA A 99 4.45 -12.18 -12.81
C ALA A 99 5.93 -12.03 -12.42
N GLU A 100 6.35 -12.63 -11.30
CA GLU A 100 7.76 -12.67 -10.88
C GLU A 100 8.64 -13.34 -11.94
N LEU A 101 8.23 -14.50 -12.45
CA LEU A 101 8.94 -15.19 -13.53
C LEU A 101 9.06 -14.31 -14.77
N SER A 102 7.98 -13.63 -15.17
CA SER A 102 7.98 -12.75 -16.34
C SER A 102 8.95 -11.57 -16.18
N MET A 103 9.06 -11.02 -14.97
CA MET A 103 10.01 -9.96 -14.65
C MET A 103 11.45 -10.47 -14.74
N GLN A 104 11.71 -11.65 -14.20
CA GLN A 104 13.03 -12.29 -14.27
C GLN A 104 13.41 -12.64 -15.72
N GLN A 105 12.48 -13.16 -16.51
CA GLN A 105 12.68 -13.42 -17.93
C GLN A 105 13.01 -12.14 -18.70
N ALA A 106 12.26 -11.06 -18.46
CA ALA A 106 12.53 -9.76 -19.08
C ALA A 106 13.92 -9.23 -18.69
N LEU A 107 14.32 -9.40 -17.43
CA LEU A 107 15.66 -9.04 -16.95
C LEU A 107 16.75 -9.88 -17.64
N ALA A 108 16.56 -11.19 -17.75
CA ALA A 108 17.49 -12.08 -18.44
C ALA A 108 17.67 -11.68 -19.91
N ILE A 109 16.58 -11.37 -20.61
CA ILE A 109 16.63 -10.90 -22.01
C ILE A 109 17.39 -9.56 -22.12
N LYS A 110 17.16 -8.62 -21.18
CA LYS A 110 17.90 -7.35 -21.15
C LYS A 110 19.39 -7.56 -20.95
N LEU A 111 19.79 -8.38 -19.97
CA LEU A 111 21.19 -8.69 -19.72
C LEU A 111 21.85 -9.40 -20.90
N GLN A 112 21.15 -10.34 -21.55
CA GLN A 112 21.65 -10.99 -22.76
C GLN A 112 21.84 -10.01 -23.91
N ARG A 113 20.95 -9.01 -24.05
CA ARG A 113 21.10 -7.94 -25.03
C ARG A 113 22.32 -7.08 -24.71
N GLU A 114 22.47 -6.63 -23.46
CA GLU A 114 23.63 -5.84 -23.06
C GLU A 114 24.96 -6.60 -23.24
N MET A 115 24.97 -7.90 -22.99
CA MET A 115 26.15 -8.74 -23.23
C MET A 115 26.51 -8.72 -24.72
N ARG A 116 25.54 -8.99 -25.62
CA ARG A 116 25.76 -8.94 -27.07
C ARG A 116 26.22 -7.56 -27.54
N ASP A 117 25.56 -6.50 -27.08
CA ASP A 117 25.91 -5.13 -27.45
C ASP A 117 27.37 -4.80 -27.03
N LYS A 118 27.80 -5.24 -25.83
CA LYS A 118 29.17 -5.08 -25.34
C LYS A 118 30.17 -5.95 -26.11
N GLU A 119 29.81 -7.19 -26.44
CA GLU A 119 30.65 -8.08 -27.26
C GLU A 119 30.88 -7.50 -28.66
N GLU A 120 29.82 -7.01 -29.32
CA GLU A 120 29.91 -6.36 -30.62
C GLU A 120 30.77 -5.09 -30.56
N PHE A 121 30.62 -4.30 -29.50
CA PHE A 121 31.45 -3.14 -29.25
C PHE A 121 32.93 -3.53 -29.09
N LEU A 122 33.24 -4.53 -28.26
CA LEU A 122 34.59 -5.02 -28.05
C LEU A 122 35.20 -5.56 -29.36
N MET A 123 34.47 -6.36 -30.11
CA MET A 123 34.91 -6.87 -31.41
C MET A 123 35.24 -5.72 -32.37
N THR A 124 34.41 -4.68 -32.40
CA THR A 124 34.63 -3.48 -33.22
C THR A 124 35.91 -2.76 -32.78
N VAL A 125 36.10 -2.54 -31.49
CA VAL A 125 37.30 -1.86 -30.95
C VAL A 125 38.56 -2.70 -31.20
N SER A 126 38.54 -3.99 -30.89
CA SER A 126 39.65 -4.92 -31.14
C SER A 126 40.06 -4.91 -32.61
N SER A 127 39.09 -5.04 -33.52
CA SER A 127 39.40 -5.01 -34.97
C SER A 127 40.02 -3.69 -35.44
N ARG A 128 39.70 -2.56 -34.80
CA ARG A 128 40.32 -1.26 -35.09
C ARG A 128 41.73 -1.18 -34.54
N ILE A 129 41.95 -1.66 -33.31
CA ILE A 129 43.27 -1.71 -32.68
C ILE A 129 44.23 -2.59 -33.51
N ASP A 130 43.77 -3.76 -33.97
CA ASP A 130 44.56 -4.66 -34.83
C ASP A 130 44.97 -3.98 -36.15
N ARG A 131 44.14 -3.05 -36.63
CA ARG A 131 44.40 -2.23 -37.84
C ARG A 131 45.16 -0.94 -37.54
N GLY A 132 45.53 -0.67 -36.29
CA GLY A 132 46.17 0.57 -35.86
C GLY A 132 45.28 1.82 -35.98
N LEU A 133 43.96 1.64 -36.08
CA LEU A 133 42.98 2.73 -36.17
C LEU A 133 42.58 3.22 -34.78
N PRO A 134 42.25 4.52 -34.62
CA PRO A 134 41.83 5.06 -33.33
C PRO A 134 40.49 4.45 -32.85
N PRO A 135 40.29 4.36 -31.52
CA PRO A 135 39.01 3.96 -30.95
C PRO A 135 37.83 4.82 -31.44
N PRO A 136 36.59 4.33 -31.32
CA PRO A 136 35.40 5.13 -31.61
C PRO A 136 35.39 6.46 -30.84
N LYS A 137 34.92 7.53 -31.50
CA LYS A 137 34.85 8.89 -30.92
C LYS A 137 34.05 8.95 -29.61
N GLU A 138 33.02 8.12 -29.49
CA GLU A 138 32.21 8.02 -28.28
C GLU A 138 33.04 7.54 -27.09
N THR A 139 33.84 6.49 -27.28
CA THR A 139 34.76 5.94 -26.28
C THR A 139 35.83 6.95 -25.86
N GLU A 140 36.37 7.70 -26.83
CA GLU A 140 37.34 8.76 -26.54
C GLU A 140 36.72 9.87 -25.67
N ASN A 141 35.50 10.29 -25.98
CA ASN A 141 34.79 11.29 -25.19
C ASN A 141 34.49 10.80 -23.77
N GLU A 142 34.11 9.54 -23.60
CA GLU A 142 33.92 8.93 -22.28
C GLU A 142 35.22 8.86 -21.48
N TRP A 143 36.31 8.47 -22.12
CA TRP A 143 37.63 8.46 -21.50
C TRP A 143 38.07 9.84 -21.02
N LEU A 144 37.90 10.88 -21.85
CA LEU A 144 38.20 12.25 -21.46
C LEU A 144 37.34 12.74 -20.28
N LYS A 145 36.08 12.30 -20.19
CA LYS A 145 35.22 12.59 -19.02
C LYS A 145 35.77 11.92 -17.76
N VAL A 146 36.20 10.66 -17.84
CA VAL A 146 36.79 9.94 -16.70
C VAL A 146 38.04 10.66 -16.21
N LEU A 147 38.97 10.99 -17.10
CA LEU A 147 40.19 11.74 -16.75
C LEU A 147 39.89 13.09 -16.07
N ARG A 148 38.87 13.81 -16.57
CA ARG A 148 38.43 15.07 -15.98
C ARG A 148 37.89 14.85 -14.56
N ASN A 149 37.05 13.85 -14.37
CA ASN A 149 36.46 13.53 -13.08
C ASN A 149 37.52 13.08 -12.07
N GLU A 150 38.49 12.27 -12.48
CA GLU A 150 39.62 11.88 -11.63
C GLU A 150 40.45 13.08 -11.20
N LYS A 151 40.73 14.01 -12.12
CA LYS A 151 41.44 15.25 -11.80
C LYS A 151 40.67 16.08 -10.77
N MET A 152 39.37 16.27 -10.99
CA MET A 152 38.50 16.98 -10.05
C MET A 152 38.46 16.30 -8.67
N GLN A 153 38.41 14.96 -8.63
CA GLN A 153 38.43 14.21 -7.37
C GLN A 153 39.76 14.35 -6.63
N LYS A 154 40.89 14.32 -7.35
CA LYS A 154 42.22 14.55 -6.77
C LYS A 154 42.34 15.95 -6.20
N GLU A 155 41.94 16.97 -6.95
CA GLU A 155 41.94 18.36 -6.49
C GLU A 155 41.04 18.56 -5.26
N ALA A 156 39.85 17.93 -5.24
CA ALA A 156 38.95 17.98 -4.10
C ALA A 156 39.52 17.26 -2.87
N ALA A 157 40.20 16.13 -3.06
CA ALA A 157 40.87 15.39 -2.00
C ALA A 157 42.05 16.18 -1.42
N GLU A 158 42.86 16.79 -2.28
CA GLU A 158 43.97 17.67 -1.88
C GLU A 158 43.45 18.92 -1.14
N ALA A 159 42.36 19.54 -1.60
CA ALA A 159 41.76 20.66 -0.92
C ALA A 159 41.21 20.27 0.46
N ARG A 160 40.61 19.08 0.60
CA ARG A 160 40.17 18.55 1.89
C ARG A 160 41.35 18.25 2.81
N ALA A 161 42.41 17.64 2.29
CA ALA A 161 43.62 17.35 3.06
C ALA A 161 44.32 18.64 3.55
N LYS A 162 44.41 19.66 2.69
CA LYS A 162 44.92 20.98 3.07
C LYS A 162 44.09 21.63 4.18
N ARG A 163 42.76 21.62 4.05
CA ARG A 163 41.87 22.14 5.10
C ARG A 163 42.01 21.39 6.41
N ALA A 164 42.10 20.06 6.38
CA ALA A 164 42.31 19.26 7.58
C ALA A 164 43.67 19.57 8.25
N ALA A 165 44.74 19.72 7.46
CA ALA A 165 46.04 20.12 7.98
C ALA A 165 46.04 21.55 8.56
N GLU A 166 45.34 22.49 7.92
CA GLU A 166 45.13 23.85 8.44
C GLU A 166 44.32 23.85 9.74
N GLU A 167 43.29 23.01 9.85
CA GLU A 167 42.50 22.83 11.07
C GLU A 167 43.31 22.19 12.20
N GLU A 168 44.15 21.21 11.90
CA GLU A 168 45.07 20.58 12.87
C GLU A 168 46.12 21.59 13.37
N GLN A 169 46.73 22.36 12.46
CA GLN A 169 47.61 23.48 12.84
C GLN A 169 46.86 24.53 13.66
N ALA A 170 45.59 24.80 13.33
CA ALA A 170 44.77 25.75 14.07
C ALA A 170 44.37 25.27 15.46
N ALA A 171 44.35 23.95 15.69
CA ALA A 171 44.08 23.33 16.98
C ALA A 171 45.32 23.27 17.89
N ALA A 172 46.51 23.64 17.39
CA ALA A 172 47.74 23.66 18.18
C ALA A 172 47.67 24.71 19.31
N PRO A 173 48.15 24.40 20.53
CA PRO A 173 48.12 25.34 21.64
C PRO A 173 48.98 26.58 21.35
N GLY A 174 48.36 27.76 21.40
CA GLY A 174 49.00 29.05 21.07
C GLY A 174 48.65 29.62 19.69
N TYR A 175 47.88 28.89 18.87
CA TYR A 175 47.41 29.40 17.57
C TYR A 175 46.26 30.41 17.74
N VAL A 176 46.41 31.60 17.14
CA VAL A 176 45.38 32.65 17.14
C VAL A 176 44.84 32.81 15.72
N ARG A 177 43.60 32.35 15.48
CA ARG A 177 42.95 32.39 14.16
C ARG A 177 42.60 33.83 13.76
N THR A 178 43.48 34.50 13.00
CA THR A 178 43.28 35.86 12.51
C THR A 178 43.63 35.98 11.03
N THR A 179 42.92 36.83 10.29
CA THR A 179 43.21 37.17 8.88
C THR A 179 44.22 38.33 8.75
N ALA A 180 44.58 38.95 9.87
CA ALA A 180 45.59 40.00 9.92
C ALA A 180 46.99 39.38 9.87
N ALA A 181 47.87 39.91 9.01
CA ALA A 181 49.27 39.55 9.05
C ALA A 181 49.85 39.86 10.44
N GLN A 182 50.48 38.88 11.08
CA GLN A 182 51.13 39.09 12.37
C GLN A 182 52.23 40.13 12.20
N ARG A 183 52.18 41.18 13.02
CA ARG A 183 53.23 42.21 13.02
C ARG A 183 54.49 41.61 13.64
N PRO A 184 55.67 41.75 13.00
CA PRO A 184 56.93 41.39 13.65
C PRO A 184 57.06 42.18 14.96
N THR A 185 56.98 41.49 16.10
CA THR A 185 57.05 42.11 17.44
C THR A 185 58.49 42.25 17.94
N ALA A 186 59.42 41.50 17.35
CA ALA A 186 60.82 41.52 17.69
C ALA A 186 61.72 41.51 16.43
N TYR A 187 62.92 42.05 16.56
CA TYR A 187 64.02 41.82 15.62
C TYR A 187 65.07 40.92 16.25
N ILE A 188 65.86 40.28 15.40
CA ILE A 188 67.08 39.59 15.80
C ILE A 188 68.22 40.56 15.49
N PRO A 189 68.97 41.04 16.48
CA PRO A 189 70.13 41.90 16.23
C PRO A 189 71.26 41.10 15.54
N ASP A 190 71.86 41.67 14.49
CA ASP A 190 72.97 41.06 13.73
C ASP A 190 74.36 41.48 14.27
N ASP A 191 74.44 42.16 15.42
CA ASP A 191 75.70 42.63 16.01
C ASP A 191 76.47 41.49 16.70
N GLU A 192 77.76 41.35 16.37
CA GLU A 192 78.68 40.29 16.87
C GLU A 192 78.82 40.22 18.41
N TYR A 193 78.48 41.30 19.12
CA TYR A 193 78.56 41.40 20.58
C TYR A 193 77.21 41.15 21.29
N SER A 194 76.17 40.80 20.55
CA SER A 194 74.83 40.60 21.09
C SER A 194 74.34 39.17 20.86
N LEU A 195 73.69 38.58 21.87
CA LEU A 195 73.07 37.26 21.72
C LEU A 195 71.94 37.35 20.66
N PRO A 196 71.79 36.33 19.78
CA PRO A 196 70.76 36.27 18.73
C PRO A 196 69.40 35.89 19.33
N LEU A 197 68.98 36.65 20.34
CA LEU A 197 67.69 36.50 21.00
C LEU A 197 66.76 37.59 20.45
N PRO A 198 65.49 37.26 20.17
CA PRO A 198 64.51 38.21 19.65
C PRO A 198 64.29 39.34 20.67
N ARG A 199 64.60 40.57 20.27
CA ARG A 199 64.42 41.78 21.10
C ARG A 199 63.21 42.57 20.63
N PRO A 200 62.34 43.05 21.54
CA PRO A 200 61.20 43.87 21.16
C PRO A 200 61.68 45.22 20.61
N TYR A 201 60.98 45.75 19.60
CA TYR A 201 61.36 47.02 18.94
C TYR A 201 61.20 48.29 19.81
N GLY A 202 60.71 48.17 21.06
CA GLY A 202 60.55 49.29 21.97
C GLY A 202 59.59 50.37 21.45
N ALA A 203 59.80 51.63 21.85
CA ALA A 203 58.94 52.76 21.48
C ALA A 203 59.04 53.17 19.99
N LEU A 204 60.06 52.71 19.28
CA LEU A 204 60.32 53.01 17.87
C LEU A 204 60.03 51.78 16.99
N ALA A 205 58.85 51.17 17.20
CA ALA A 205 58.45 49.99 16.43
C ALA A 205 58.29 50.30 14.94
N PRO A 206 58.73 49.39 14.03
CA PRO A 206 58.53 49.55 12.60
C PRO A 206 57.04 49.66 12.29
N PHE A 207 56.62 50.81 11.80
CA PHE A 207 55.25 51.04 11.37
C PHE A 207 55.14 50.76 9.87
N LYS A 208 54.34 49.77 9.50
CA LYS A 208 53.92 49.60 8.10
C LYS A 208 52.74 50.54 7.86
N ALA A 209 52.98 51.61 7.10
CA ALA A 209 51.92 52.54 6.70
C ALA A 209 50.78 51.77 6.03
N SER A 210 49.53 52.07 6.42
CA SER A 210 48.38 51.51 5.74
C SER A 210 48.40 51.94 4.28
N GLU A 211 48.06 51.03 3.38
CA GLU A 211 47.93 51.38 1.97
C GLU A 211 46.93 52.54 1.83
N PRO A 212 47.22 53.54 0.98
CA PRO A 212 46.32 54.66 0.78
C PRO A 212 44.96 54.13 0.32
N PRO A 213 43.85 54.58 0.92
CA PRO A 213 42.52 54.12 0.54
C PRO A 213 42.27 54.38 -0.95
N SER A 214 41.50 53.51 -1.59
CA SER A 214 41.25 53.55 -3.05
C SER A 214 40.73 54.89 -3.54
N HIS A 215 40.04 55.65 -2.69
CA HIS A 215 39.50 56.99 -2.96
C HIS A 215 40.59 58.05 -3.25
N LEU A 216 41.83 57.87 -2.80
CA LEU A 216 42.91 58.84 -3.04
C LEU A 216 43.50 58.75 -4.47
N ARG A 217 43.10 57.76 -5.27
CA ARG A 217 43.59 57.57 -6.66
C ARG A 217 43.19 58.70 -7.61
N HIS A 218 42.16 59.47 -7.29
CA HIS A 218 41.65 60.57 -8.12
C HIS A 218 42.02 61.97 -7.63
N PHE A 219 42.74 62.07 -6.50
CA PHE A 219 43.17 63.36 -5.98
C PHE A 219 44.34 63.91 -6.81
N ARG A 220 44.11 65.00 -7.55
CA ARG A 220 45.16 65.73 -8.28
C ARG A 220 45.69 66.86 -7.41
N LYS A 221 47.00 66.83 -7.10
CA LYS A 221 47.65 67.91 -6.36
C LYS A 221 47.50 69.22 -7.16
N PRO A 222 47.05 70.32 -6.54
CA PRO A 222 46.92 71.60 -7.24
C PRO A 222 48.29 72.09 -7.72
N VAL A 223 48.35 72.59 -8.95
CA VAL A 223 49.57 73.19 -9.51
C VAL A 223 49.76 74.56 -8.86
N VAL A 224 50.79 74.68 -8.03
CA VAL A 224 51.17 75.96 -7.41
C VAL A 224 51.73 76.85 -8.52
N LYS A 225 51.03 77.94 -8.85
CA LYS A 225 51.54 78.92 -9.81
C LYS A 225 52.71 79.68 -9.14
N PRO A 226 53.83 79.91 -9.86
CA PRO A 226 54.92 80.71 -9.34
C PRO A 226 54.42 82.13 -9.07
N ILE A 227 54.71 82.62 -7.87
CA ILE A 227 54.45 84.00 -7.47
C ILE A 227 55.62 84.80 -8.03
N GLU A 228 55.38 85.70 -8.98
CA GLU A 228 56.40 86.62 -9.47
C GLU A 228 56.67 87.68 -8.40
N ILE A 229 57.86 87.63 -7.79
CA ILE A 229 58.47 88.71 -6.99
C ILE A 229 59.91 88.85 -7.44
#